data_AF-A0A0C9V0T7-F1
#
_entry.id   AF-A0A0C9V0T7-F1
#
_cell.length_a   1.000
_cell.length_b   1.000
_cell.length_c   1.000
_cell.angle_alpha   90.00
_cell.angle_beta   90.00
_cell.angle_gamma   90.00
#
_symmetry.space_group_name_H-M   'P 1'
#
loop_
_entity.id
_entity.type
_entity.pdbx_description
1 polymer ?
#
loop_
_entity_poly.entity_id
_entity_poly.type
_entity_poly.pdbx_seq_one_letter_code
_entity_poly.pdbx_strand_id
1 'polypeptide(L)'
;AQENHVQAAIAAINASGTKPNGTPILSIRQAAKDFNVPRATLQARYRGRKTREQAHQNELKLTPVQELVLMEWIKTMGWRGMP
;
A
#
# COMPACT_ATOMS: atom_id res chain seq x y z
N ALA A 1 10.25 2.75 -3.94
CA ALA A 1 9.60 1.50 -3.50
C ALA A 1 8.59 1.07 -4.56
N GLN A 2 8.60 -0.20 -4.95
CA GLN A 2 7.79 -0.75 -6.06
C GLN A 2 6.27 -0.49 -5.91
N GLU A 3 5.80 -0.29 -4.67
CA GLU A 3 4.41 0.10 -4.36
C GLU A 3 4.05 1.49 -4.92
N ASN A 4 4.98 2.45 -4.97
CA ASN A 4 4.70 3.79 -5.53
C ASN A 4 4.32 3.70 -7.02
N HIS A 5 4.96 2.81 -7.76
CA HIS A 5 4.68 2.60 -9.19
C HIS A 5 3.31 1.93 -9.38
N VAL A 6 2.95 0.99 -8.50
CA VAL A 6 1.62 0.35 -8.49
C VAL A 6 0.54 1.40 -8.24
N GLN A 7 0.72 2.26 -7.24
CA GLN A 7 -0.26 3.31 -6.90
C GLN A 7 -0.38 4.36 -8.02
N ALA A 8 0.75 4.78 -8.61
CA ALA A 8 0.75 5.69 -9.75
C ALA A 8 0.01 5.09 -10.96
N ALA A 9 0.21 3.80 -11.23
CA ALA A 9 -0.50 3.10 -12.31
C ALA A 9 -2.01 3.02 -12.05
N ILE A 10 -2.45 2.77 -10.82
CA ILE A 10 -3.88 2.76 -10.44
C ILE A 10 -4.48 4.17 -10.59
N ALA A 11 -3.76 5.20 -10.13
CA ALA A 11 -4.19 6.58 -10.27
C ALA A 11 -4.37 6.97 -11.75
N ALA A 12 -3.43 6.57 -12.62
CA ALA A 12 -3.53 6.79 -14.06
C ALA A 12 -4.72 6.06 -14.70
N ILE A 13 -4.99 4.81 -14.30
CA ILE A 13 -6.16 4.06 -14.76
C ILE A 13 -7.46 4.79 -14.37
N ASN A 14 -7.56 5.23 -13.12
CA ASN A 14 -8.74 5.93 -12.63
C ASN A 14 -8.92 7.30 -13.29
N ALA A 15 -7.83 8.06 -13.50
CA ALA A 15 -7.85 9.36 -14.18
C ALA A 15 -8.27 9.25 -15.65
N SER A 16 -7.96 8.13 -16.31
CA SER A 16 -8.38 7.88 -17.69
C SER A 16 -9.89 7.67 -17.84
N GLY A 17 -10.61 7.43 -16.75
CA GLY A 17 -12.04 7.14 -16.74
C GLY A 17 -12.40 5.72 -17.20
N THR A 18 -13.70 5.45 -17.21
CA THR A 18 -14.27 4.16 -17.63
C THR A 18 -15.17 4.33 -18.84
N LYS A 19 -15.14 3.34 -19.73
CA LYS A 19 -16.08 3.20 -20.83
C LYS A 19 -17.51 2.97 -20.28
N PRO A 20 -18.56 3.12 -21.10
CA PRO A 20 -19.95 2.93 -20.68
C PRO A 20 -20.25 1.52 -20.12
N ASN A 21 -19.44 0.53 -20.47
CA ASN A 21 -19.53 -0.84 -19.97
C ASN A 21 -18.76 -1.08 -18.65
N GLY A 22 -18.27 -0.02 -18.00
CA GLY A 22 -17.52 -0.08 -16.75
C GLY A 22 -16.05 -0.53 -16.88
N THR A 23 -15.56 -0.77 -18.10
CA THR A 23 -14.14 -1.12 -18.29
C THR A 23 -13.26 0.13 -18.35
N PRO A 24 -12.05 0.11 -17.77
CA PRO A 24 -11.16 1.27 -17.80
C PRO A 24 -10.73 1.60 -19.24
N ILE A 25 -10.63 2.90 -19.52
CA ILE A 25 -10.17 3.40 -20.83
C ILE A 25 -8.68 3.05 -21.01
N LEU A 26 -7.86 3.33 -20.00
CA LEU A 26 -6.49 2.82 -19.93
C LEU A 26 -6.51 1.36 -19.49
N SER A 27 -6.10 0.47 -20.39
CA SER A 27 -6.00 -0.95 -20.07
C SER A 27 -4.99 -1.20 -18.95
N ILE A 28 -5.33 -2.09 -18.01
CA ILE A 28 -4.41 -2.57 -16.96
C ILE A 28 -3.10 -3.10 -17.55
N ARG A 29 -3.15 -3.72 -18.73
CA ARG A 29 -1.93 -4.22 -19.42
C ARG A 29 -1.03 -3.07 -19.87
N GLN A 30 -1.62 -1.97 -20.34
CA GLN A 30 -0.88 -0.81 -20.80
C GLN A 30 -0.25 -0.08 -19.61
N ALA A 31 -1.05 0.23 -18.59
CA ALA A 31 -0.56 0.83 -17.35
C ALA A 31 0.56 -0.01 -16.69
N ALA A 32 0.45 -1.35 -16.72
CA ALA A 32 1.50 -2.22 -16.21
C ALA A 32 2.85 -2.02 -16.94
N LYS A 33 2.82 -1.80 -18.26
CA LYS A 33 4.03 -1.52 -19.05
C LYS A 33 4.55 -0.12 -18.77
N ASP A 34 3.67 0.88 -18.80
CA ASP A 34 4.04 2.29 -18.68
C ASP A 34 4.71 2.60 -17.33
N PHE A 35 4.24 1.94 -16.26
CA PHE A 35 4.77 2.12 -14.90
C PHE A 35 5.78 1.04 -14.47
N ASN A 36 6.14 0.12 -15.39
CA ASN A 36 7.06 -1.00 -15.15
C ASN A 36 6.67 -1.87 -13.93
N VAL A 37 5.39 -2.28 -13.87
CA VAL A 37 4.82 -3.10 -12.82
C VAL A 37 4.33 -4.43 -13.41
N PRO A 38 4.54 -5.58 -12.75
CA PRO A 38 3.96 -6.84 -13.20
C PRO A 38 2.43 -6.74 -13.30
N ARG A 39 1.88 -7.13 -14.45
CA ARG A 39 0.43 -7.09 -14.71
C ARG A 39 -0.39 -7.77 -13.62
N ALA A 40 0.04 -8.95 -13.16
CA ALA A 40 -0.67 -9.71 -12.14
C ALA A 40 -0.78 -8.94 -10.82
N THR A 41 0.29 -8.24 -10.43
CA THR A 41 0.33 -7.36 -9.25
C THR A 41 -0.64 -6.19 -9.42
N LEU A 42 -0.56 -5.48 -10.54
CA LEU A 42 -1.43 -4.33 -10.81
C LEU A 42 -2.91 -4.74 -10.87
N GLN A 43 -3.23 -5.87 -11.49
CA GLN A 43 -4.58 -6.40 -11.57
C GLN A 43 -5.13 -6.80 -10.18
N ALA A 44 -4.33 -7.47 -9.35
CA ALA A 44 -4.73 -7.83 -8.00
C ALA A 44 -4.97 -6.58 -7.14
N ARG A 45 -4.10 -5.58 -7.26
CA ARG A 45 -4.21 -4.30 -6.55
C ARG A 45 -5.42 -3.49 -6.99
N TYR A 46 -5.67 -3.39 -8.30
CA TYR A 46 -6.86 -2.73 -8.85
C TYR A 46 -8.17 -3.38 -8.36
N ARG A 47 -8.16 -4.70 -8.13
CA ARG A 47 -9.29 -5.44 -7.52
C ARG A 47 -9.40 -5.28 -6.00
N GLY A 48 -8.58 -4.44 -5.37
CA GLY A 48 -8.63 -4.16 -3.93
C GLY A 48 -7.76 -5.07 -3.06
N ARG A 49 -6.84 -5.86 -3.63
CA ARG A 49 -5.92 -6.67 -2.81
C ARG A 49 -4.95 -5.75 -2.04
N LYS A 50 -5.08 -5.75 -0.72
CA LYS A 50 -4.24 -4.97 0.20
C LYS A 50 -2.76 -5.35 0.12
N THR A 51 -1.88 -4.40 0.46
CA THR A 51 -0.44 -4.69 0.61
C THR A 51 -0.21 -5.63 1.79
N ARG A 52 0.96 -6.29 1.84
CA ARG A 52 1.30 -7.13 3.00
C ARG A 52 1.32 -6.28 4.27
N GLU A 53 1.86 -5.07 4.19
CA GLU A 53 1.92 -4.12 5.29
C GLU A 53 0.51 -3.71 5.76
N GLN A 54 -0.39 -3.35 4.84
CA GLN A 54 -1.78 -3.00 5.17
C GLN A 54 -2.57 -4.19 5.72
N ALA A 55 -2.33 -5.40 5.21
CA ALA A 55 -2.94 -6.61 5.75
C ALA A 55 -2.44 -6.88 7.18
N HIS A 56 -1.13 -6.74 7.38
CA HIS A 56 -0.49 -6.97 8.67
C HIS A 56 -0.86 -5.92 9.72
N GLN A 57 -1.10 -4.66 9.33
CA GLN A 57 -1.60 -3.62 10.24
C GLN A 57 -2.88 -4.03 10.96
N ASN A 58 -3.76 -4.81 10.31
CA ASN A 58 -4.97 -5.32 10.96
C ASN A 58 -4.71 -6.48 11.94
N GLU A 59 -3.54 -7.10 11.88
CA GLU A 59 -3.12 -8.19 12.78
C GLU A 59 -2.33 -7.67 14.00
N LEU A 60 -1.86 -6.42 13.94
CA LEU A 60 -1.13 -5.79 15.03
C LEU A 60 -2.10 -5.33 16.14
N LYS A 61 -1.71 -5.56 17.39
CA LYS A 61 -2.46 -5.09 18.57
C LYS A 61 -2.31 -3.60 18.81
N LEU A 62 -1.19 -3.03 18.34
CA LEU A 62 -0.83 -1.64 18.49
C LEU A 62 -0.75 -1.00 17.10
N THR A 63 -1.23 0.23 16.99
CA THR A 63 -1.00 1.04 15.80
C THR A 63 0.48 1.47 15.73
N PRO A 64 1.02 1.83 14.56
CA PRO A 64 2.40 2.31 14.44
C PRO A 64 2.72 3.47 15.39
N VAL A 65 1.75 4.35 15.64
CA VAL A 65 1.89 5.47 16.59
C VAL A 65 2.00 4.97 18.02
N GLN A 66 1.18 3.98 18.41
CA GLN A 66 1.25 3.39 19.74
C GLN A 66 2.56 2.62 19.95
N GLU A 67 3.06 1.93 18.93
CA GLU A 67 4.38 1.28 19.00
C GLU A 67 5.51 2.29 19.17
N LEU A 68 5.45 3.46 18.51
CA LEU A 68 6.42 4.54 18.70
C LEU A 68 6.42 5.08 20.13
N VAL A 69 5.24 5.35 20.69
CA VAL A 69 5.11 5.80 22.09
C VAL A 69 5.65 4.74 23.05
N LEU A 70 5.33 3.47 22.81
CA LEU A 70 5.83 2.36 23.61
C LEU A 70 7.37 2.25 23.54
N MET A 71 7.94 2.37 22.34
CA MET A 71 9.39 2.38 22.16
C MET A 71 10.07 3.53 22.89
N GLU A 72 9.53 4.75 22.81
CA GLU A 72 10.07 5.92 23.50
C GLU A 72 10.01 5.74 25.02
N TRP A 73 8.89 5.21 25.52
CA TRP A 73 8.74 4.88 26.94
C TRP A 73 9.77 3.83 27.38
N ILE A 74 9.92 2.72 26.65
CA ILE A 74 10.92 1.67 26.96
C ILE A 74 12.33 2.25 26.98
N LYS A 75 12.71 3.06 25.98
CA LYS A 75 14.03 3.70 25.93
C LYS A 75 14.26 4.61 27.14
N THR A 76 13.25 5.40 27.51
CA THR A 76 13.33 6.32 28.65
C THR A 76 13.43 5.56 29.97
N MET A 77 12.66 4.49 30.15
CA MET A 77 12.68 3.65 31.35
C MET A 77 13.98 2.87 31.47
N GLY A 78 14.46 2.29 30.37
CA GLY A 78 15.74 1.59 30.32
C GLY A 78 16.92 2.52 30.61
N TRP A 79 16.90 3.76 30.10
CA TRP A 79 17.91 4.76 30.47
C TRP A 79 17.89 5.11 31.97
N ARG A 80 16.71 5.08 32.59
CA ARG A 80 16.54 5.30 34.04
C ARG A 80 16.88 4.07 34.90
N GLY A 81 17.32 2.96 34.30
CA GLY A 81 17.68 1.74 35.01
C GLY A 81 16.50 0.99 35.63
N MET A 82 15.28 1.26 35.18
CA MET A 82 14.12 0.44 35.54
C MET A 82 14.16 -0.88 34.74
N PRO A 83 13.90 -2.03 35.39
CA PRO A 83 13.84 -3.33 34.72
C PRO A 83 12.71 -3.44 33.70
#